data_AF-A0A423HQX3-F1
#
_entry.id   AF-A0A423HQX3-F1
#
_cell.length_a   1.000
_cell.length_b   1.000
_cell.length_c   1.000
_cell.angle_alpha   90.00
_cell.angle_beta   90.00
_cell.angle_gamma   90.00
#
_symmetry.space_group_name_H-M   'P 1'
#
loop_
_entity.id
_entity.type
_entity.pdbx_description
1 polymer ?
#
loop_
_entity_poly.entity_id
_entity_poly.type
_entity_poly.pdbx_seq_one_letter_code
_entity_poly.pdbx_strand_id
1 'polypeptide(L)'
;MAHLNLEQKFETLTPALLFKWLAWILAFATGVVGMVFAFYFTEFNGKFSSQNADWGTFGDFIGGTLNPILSFLGLIALLLTIVLQSKELESTRKELERSALAQEKSESALSEQSKTQIKQQFEGTFFSLLDQHNKALEKISISTGKWTNGRSDVDLVREAVFERPASDLAGAKDALEKKNGLCGHYFRVLYQTLKFISTNVPDGHIGINFNESTIKSAQFAKNEKMYSNILRSFLSYDVTQLLAINCYCTSTQDTYWNFKLLIERYAFLEHMPFTIDSKSNQLLLNTEQFYDQAAFGQSQFKKNPGAA
;
A
#
# COMPACT_ATOMS: atom_id res chain seq x y z
N MET A 1 -52.45 24.33 21.55
CA MET A 1 -51.71 23.14 22.06
C MET A 1 -51.66 22.12 20.94
N ALA A 2 -50.51 21.95 20.28
CA ALA A 2 -50.37 20.99 19.19
C ALA A 2 -50.35 19.57 19.77
N HIS A 3 -51.35 18.75 19.43
CA HIS A 3 -51.36 17.33 19.74
C HIS A 3 -50.27 16.64 18.91
N LEU A 4 -49.14 16.31 19.53
CA LEU A 4 -48.12 15.44 18.93
C LEU A 4 -48.76 14.11 18.50
N ASN A 5 -48.45 13.68 17.27
CA ASN A 5 -48.82 12.36 16.75
C ASN A 5 -48.25 11.25 17.63
N LEU A 6 -48.96 10.11 17.73
CA LEU A 6 -48.57 8.97 18.57
C LEU A 6 -47.14 8.48 18.30
N GLU A 7 -46.70 8.47 17.04
CA GLU A 7 -45.33 8.13 16.64
C GLU A 7 -44.29 9.11 17.20
N GLN A 8 -44.56 10.41 17.14
CA GLN A 8 -43.66 11.44 17.70
C GLN A 8 -43.57 11.34 19.23
N LYS A 9 -44.69 11.02 19.91
CA LYS A 9 -44.66 10.74 21.35
C LYS A 9 -43.77 9.54 21.68
N PHE A 10 -43.80 8.52 20.83
CA PHE A 10 -42.99 7.31 20.98
C PHE A 10 -41.49 7.58 20.82
N GLU A 11 -41.10 8.42 19.85
CA GLU A 11 -39.71 8.83 19.68
C GLU A 11 -39.18 9.66 20.86
N THR A 12 -40.04 10.47 21.51
CA THR A 12 -39.67 11.26 22.70
C THR A 12 -39.66 10.47 24.01
N LEU A 13 -40.03 9.17 24.01
CA LEU A 13 -39.94 8.32 25.20
C LEU A 13 -38.46 8.14 25.58
N THR A 14 -38.05 8.83 26.64
CA THR A 14 -36.74 8.64 27.27
C THR A 14 -36.87 7.59 28.39
N PRO A 15 -35.78 6.87 28.71
CA PRO A 15 -35.75 5.95 29.85
C PRO A 15 -36.23 6.62 31.15
N ALA A 16 -35.89 7.89 31.34
CA ALA A 16 -36.27 8.68 32.51
C ALA A 16 -37.79 8.96 32.59
N LEU A 17 -38.44 9.22 31.46
CA LEU A 17 -39.90 9.36 31.43
C LEU A 17 -40.53 8.01 31.78
N LEU A 18 -40.15 6.94 31.09
CA LEU A 18 -40.73 5.61 31.28
C LEU A 18 -40.55 5.06 32.70
N PHE A 19 -39.42 5.32 33.35
CA PHE A 19 -39.22 4.97 34.75
C PHE A 19 -40.25 5.64 35.67
N LYS A 20 -40.62 6.89 35.39
CA LYS A 20 -41.72 7.57 36.10
C LYS A 20 -43.06 6.88 35.84
N TRP A 21 -43.34 6.48 34.60
CA TRP A 21 -44.59 5.76 34.28
C TRP A 21 -44.68 4.42 35.00
N LEU A 22 -43.58 3.65 35.04
CA LEU A 22 -43.52 2.40 35.81
C LEU A 22 -43.72 2.63 37.31
N ALA A 23 -43.11 3.68 37.87
CA ALA A 23 -43.31 4.05 39.27
C ALA A 23 -44.76 4.45 39.56
N TRP A 24 -45.42 5.17 38.65
CA TRP A 24 -46.84 5.52 38.76
C TRP A 24 -47.75 4.29 38.67
N ILE A 25 -47.48 3.36 37.76
CA ILE A 25 -48.22 2.10 37.64
C ILE A 25 -48.09 1.30 38.94
N LEU A 26 -46.89 1.22 39.51
CA LEU A 26 -46.64 0.53 40.78
C LEU A 26 -47.39 1.20 41.93
N ALA A 27 -47.30 2.52 42.06
CA ALA A 27 -48.00 3.27 43.11
C ALA A 27 -49.53 3.11 43.01
N PHE A 28 -50.06 3.15 41.78
CA PHE A 28 -51.48 2.91 41.52
C PHE A 28 -51.90 1.48 41.89
N ALA A 29 -51.11 0.48 41.49
CA ALA A 29 -51.35 -0.92 41.85
C ALA A 29 -51.40 -1.11 43.37
N THR A 30 -50.44 -0.56 44.11
CA THR A 30 -50.42 -0.60 45.59
C THR A 30 -51.64 0.10 46.20
N GLY A 31 -52.05 1.24 45.64
CA GLY A 31 -53.25 1.96 46.05
C GLY A 31 -54.54 1.16 45.86
N VAL A 32 -54.70 0.49 44.71
CA VAL A 32 -55.84 -0.38 44.43
C VAL A 32 -55.87 -1.56 45.40
N VAL A 33 -54.73 -2.20 45.65
CA VAL A 33 -54.63 -3.28 46.65
C VAL A 33 -55.11 -2.76 48.00
N GLY A 34 -54.53 -1.66 48.51
CA GLY A 34 -54.93 -1.08 49.80
C GLY A 34 -56.42 -0.73 49.87
N MET A 35 -57.00 -0.22 48.78
CA MET A 35 -58.42 0.10 48.68
C MET A 35 -59.31 -1.14 48.77
N VAL A 36 -58.99 -2.22 48.08
CA VAL A 36 -59.76 -3.47 48.12
C VAL A 36 -59.72 -4.09 49.53
N PHE A 37 -58.55 -4.08 50.17
CA PHE A 37 -58.42 -4.52 51.57
C PHE A 37 -59.22 -3.63 52.53
N ALA A 38 -59.14 -2.31 52.38
CA ALA A 38 -59.91 -1.37 53.20
C ALA A 38 -61.42 -1.60 53.06
N PHE A 39 -61.92 -1.71 51.82
CA PHE A 39 -63.32 -2.00 51.52
C PHE A 39 -63.78 -3.32 52.16
N TYR A 40 -62.97 -4.37 52.05
CA TYR A 40 -63.26 -5.65 52.68
C TYR A 40 -63.40 -5.52 54.20
N PHE A 41 -62.43 -4.90 54.88
CA PHE A 41 -62.48 -4.76 56.35
C PHE A 41 -63.59 -3.82 56.83
N THR A 42 -63.98 -2.81 56.06
CA THR A 42 -65.08 -1.92 56.43
C THR A 42 -66.45 -2.58 56.31
N GLU A 43 -66.65 -3.45 55.33
CA GLU A 43 -67.92 -4.14 55.10
C GLU A 43 -68.06 -5.37 56.01
N PHE A 44 -66.97 -6.14 56.17
CA PHE A 44 -66.93 -7.38 56.94
C PHE A 44 -66.21 -7.18 58.28
N ASN A 45 -66.77 -6.37 59.20
CA ASN A 45 -66.19 -6.06 60.52
C ASN A 45 -66.23 -7.25 61.52
N GLY A 46 -65.49 -8.34 61.24
CA GLY A 46 -65.41 -9.55 62.06
C GLY A 46 -64.01 -9.88 62.61
N LYS A 47 -63.93 -10.77 63.61
CA LYS A 47 -62.66 -11.38 64.07
C LYS A 47 -62.14 -12.35 63.01
N PHE A 48 -60.83 -12.62 62.98
CA PHE A 48 -60.25 -13.65 62.10
C PHE A 48 -60.96 -15.00 62.31
N SER A 49 -61.41 -15.61 61.21
CA SER A 49 -62.07 -16.91 61.27
C SER A 49 -61.06 -18.02 61.55
N SER A 50 -61.46 -18.97 62.42
CA SER A 50 -60.75 -20.21 62.68
C SER A 50 -61.11 -21.33 61.70
N GLN A 51 -62.04 -21.09 60.77
CA GLN A 51 -62.44 -22.06 59.75
C GLN A 51 -61.67 -21.81 58.45
N ASN A 52 -61.05 -22.86 57.92
CA ASN A 52 -60.29 -22.79 56.67
C ASN A 52 -61.15 -22.41 55.45
N ALA A 53 -62.45 -22.74 55.46
CA ALA A 53 -63.35 -22.42 54.35
C ALA A 53 -63.52 -20.90 54.13
N ASP A 54 -63.56 -20.12 55.21
CA ASP A 54 -63.73 -18.66 55.14
C ASP A 54 -62.50 -17.97 54.53
N TRP A 55 -61.30 -18.53 54.75
CA TRP A 55 -60.07 -18.09 54.10
C TRP A 55 -60.07 -18.37 52.59
N GLY A 56 -60.78 -19.42 52.14
CA GLY A 56 -61.02 -19.70 50.73
C GLY A 56 -61.88 -18.61 50.09
N THR A 57 -63.03 -18.30 50.67
CA THR A 57 -63.95 -17.25 50.17
C THR A 57 -63.31 -15.85 50.19
N PHE A 58 -62.51 -15.54 51.21
CA PHE A 58 -61.71 -14.32 51.26
C PHE A 58 -60.70 -14.26 50.11
N GLY A 59 -59.97 -15.36 49.91
CA GLY A 59 -59.05 -15.52 48.79
C GLY A 59 -59.73 -15.34 47.43
N ASP A 60 -60.94 -15.87 47.27
CA ASP A 60 -61.73 -15.74 46.04
C ASP A 60 -62.17 -14.29 45.78
N PHE A 61 -62.54 -13.53 46.81
CA PHE A 61 -62.88 -12.11 46.67
C PHE A 61 -61.66 -11.24 46.30
N ILE A 62 -60.57 -11.39 47.07
CA ILE A 62 -59.32 -10.64 46.85
C ILE A 62 -58.72 -11.02 45.50
N GLY A 63 -58.58 -12.31 45.23
CA GLY A 63 -58.06 -12.84 43.97
C GLY A 63 -58.97 -12.51 42.79
N GLY A 64 -60.29 -12.63 42.93
CA GLY A 64 -61.25 -12.32 41.87
C GLY A 64 -61.27 -10.85 41.47
N THR A 65 -61.01 -9.95 42.43
CA THR A 65 -61.01 -8.49 42.18
C THR A 65 -59.63 -7.98 41.77
N LEU A 66 -58.57 -8.36 42.50
CA LEU A 66 -57.22 -7.85 42.25
C LEU A 66 -56.54 -8.51 41.06
N ASN A 67 -56.74 -9.81 40.80
CA ASN A 67 -56.01 -10.48 39.72
C ASN A 67 -56.29 -9.85 38.35
N PRO A 68 -57.54 -9.59 37.92
CA PRO A 68 -57.77 -8.94 36.63
C PRO A 68 -57.10 -7.56 36.51
N ILE A 69 -57.15 -6.75 37.58
CA ILE A 69 -56.58 -5.40 37.58
C ILE A 69 -55.05 -5.45 37.56
N LEU A 70 -54.45 -6.23 38.46
CA LEU A 70 -52.99 -6.38 38.56
C LEU A 70 -52.40 -7.05 37.31
N SER A 71 -53.08 -8.05 36.73
CA SER A 71 -52.66 -8.67 35.48
C SER A 71 -52.72 -7.68 34.30
N PHE A 72 -53.73 -6.81 34.23
CA PHE A 72 -53.81 -5.77 33.20
C PHE A 72 -52.69 -4.72 33.35
N LEU A 73 -52.42 -4.26 34.57
CA LEU A 73 -51.30 -3.35 34.85
C LEU A 73 -49.94 -4.01 34.54
N GLY A 74 -49.80 -5.30 34.85
CA GLY A 74 -48.62 -6.10 34.50
C GLY A 74 -48.42 -6.21 32.99
N LEU A 75 -49.49 -6.41 32.22
CA LEU A 75 -49.44 -6.41 30.76
C LEU A 75 -48.98 -5.05 30.20
N ILE A 76 -49.48 -3.94 30.75
CA ILE A 76 -49.05 -2.59 30.34
C ILE A 76 -47.56 -2.39 30.63
N ALA A 77 -47.09 -2.75 31.82
CA ALA A 77 -45.69 -2.64 32.19
C ALA A 77 -44.77 -3.48 31.28
N LEU A 78 -45.21 -4.69 30.91
CA LEU A 78 -44.50 -5.56 29.98
C LEU A 78 -44.43 -4.95 28.58
N LEU A 79 -45.55 -4.45 28.05
CA LEU A 79 -45.58 -3.79 26.74
C LEU A 79 -44.65 -2.57 26.70
N LEU A 80 -44.65 -1.74 27.74
CA LEU A 80 -43.72 -0.60 27.86
C LEU A 80 -42.26 -1.06 27.84
N THR A 81 -41.96 -2.18 28.50
CA THR A 81 -40.60 -2.75 28.53
C THR A 81 -40.17 -3.27 27.15
N ILE A 82 -41.04 -3.99 26.44
CA ILE A 82 -40.77 -4.50 25.09
C ILE A 82 -40.48 -3.35 24.11
N VAL A 83 -41.27 -2.28 24.21
CA VAL A 83 -41.06 -1.07 23.41
C VAL A 83 -39.68 -0.45 23.66
N LEU A 84 -39.27 -0.34 24.94
CA LEU A 84 -37.98 0.22 25.30
C LEU A 84 -36.84 -0.64 24.76
N GLN A 85 -36.92 -1.96 24.96
CA GLN A 85 -35.94 -2.91 24.45
C GLN A 85 -35.82 -2.85 22.93
N SER A 86 -36.93 -2.70 22.21
CA SER A 86 -36.92 -2.54 20.74
C SER A 86 -36.16 -1.29 20.31
N LYS A 87 -36.35 -0.17 21.01
CA LYS A 87 -35.67 1.10 20.72
C LYS A 87 -34.18 1.04 21.03
N GLU A 88 -33.80 0.43 22.15
CA GLU A 88 -32.39 0.20 22.50
C GLU A 88 -31.69 -0.69 21.48
N LEU A 89 -32.35 -1.76 21.02
CA LEU A 89 -31.85 -2.64 19.97
C LEU A 89 -31.68 -1.92 18.64
N GLU A 90 -32.62 -1.05 18.26
CA GLU A 90 -32.51 -0.23 17.05
C GLU A 90 -31.31 0.72 17.13
N SER A 91 -31.14 1.43 18.25
CA SER A 91 -29.98 2.29 18.49
C SER A 91 -28.66 1.51 18.42
N THR A 92 -28.62 0.32 19.05
CA THR A 92 -27.46 -0.57 19.04
C THR A 92 -27.12 -1.03 17.62
N ARG A 93 -28.13 -1.43 16.83
CA ARG A 93 -27.95 -1.82 15.43
C ARG A 93 -27.38 -0.67 14.61
N LYS A 94 -27.88 0.55 14.80
CA LYS A 94 -27.41 1.75 14.11
C LYS A 94 -25.97 2.11 14.47
N GLU A 95 -25.58 1.99 15.74
CA GLU A 95 -24.18 2.18 16.15
C GLU A 95 -23.26 1.09 15.58
N LEU A 96 -23.69 -0.16 15.59
CA LEU A 96 -22.95 -1.28 15.00
C LEU A 96 -22.73 -1.05 13.50
N GLU A 97 -23.77 -0.64 12.77
CA GLU A 97 -23.69 -0.31 11.34
C GLU A 97 -22.71 0.83 11.07
N ARG A 98 -22.79 1.92 11.86
CA ARG A 98 -21.85 3.04 11.77
C ARG A 98 -20.41 2.60 12.04
N SER A 99 -20.20 1.73 13.02
CA SER A 99 -18.89 1.17 13.35
C SER A 99 -18.34 0.30 12.20
N ALA A 100 -19.18 -0.55 11.62
CA ALA A 100 -18.80 -1.36 10.46
C ALA A 100 -18.41 -0.50 9.25
N LEU A 101 -19.19 0.55 8.93
CA LEU A 101 -18.88 1.49 7.85
C LEU A 101 -17.59 2.29 8.13
N ALA A 102 -17.34 2.67 9.38
CA ALA A 102 -16.10 3.35 9.76
C ALA A 102 -14.88 2.41 9.61
N GLN A 103 -15.04 1.13 9.97
CA GLN A 103 -14.01 0.11 9.83
C GLN A 103 -13.67 -0.15 8.35
N GLU A 104 -14.68 -0.31 7.50
CA GLU A 104 -14.50 -0.48 6.04
C GLU A 104 -13.75 0.71 5.43
N LYS A 105 -14.15 1.94 5.79
CA LYS A 105 -13.43 3.16 5.37
C LYS A 105 -11.99 3.17 5.88
N SER A 106 -11.76 2.79 7.13
CA SER A 106 -10.42 2.71 7.70
C SER A 106 -9.55 1.67 6.98
N GLU A 107 -10.10 0.51 6.62
CA GLU A 107 -9.40 -0.53 5.87
C GLU A 107 -9.01 -0.02 4.47
N SER A 108 -9.93 0.64 3.77
CA SER A 108 -9.65 1.23 2.46
C SER A 108 -8.54 2.28 2.51
N ALA A 109 -8.58 3.19 3.50
CA ALA A 109 -7.57 4.22 3.70
C ALA A 109 -6.20 3.61 4.05
N LEU A 110 -6.17 2.57 4.91
CA LEU A 110 -4.94 1.87 5.27
C LEU A 110 -4.33 1.13 4.07
N SER A 111 -5.17 0.55 3.21
CA SER A 111 -4.73 -0.10 1.97
C SER A 111 -4.09 0.90 1.01
N GLU A 112 -4.69 2.09 0.82
CA GLU A 112 -4.11 3.16 -0.01
C GLU A 112 -2.81 3.73 0.60
N GLN A 113 -2.78 3.89 1.92
CA GLN A 113 -1.57 4.30 2.64
C GLN A 113 -0.44 3.28 2.47
N SER A 114 -0.74 1.97 2.55
CA SER A 114 0.25 0.91 2.36
C SER A 114 0.88 0.97 0.96
N LYS A 115 0.08 1.16 -0.09
CA LYS A 115 0.58 1.32 -1.47
C LYS A 115 1.49 2.54 -1.59
N THR A 116 1.10 3.66 -0.99
CA THR A 116 1.92 4.89 -0.97
C THR A 116 3.23 4.68 -0.22
N GLN A 117 3.19 3.97 0.91
CA GLN A 117 4.38 3.70 1.73
C GLN A 117 5.37 2.79 1.00
N ILE A 118 4.91 1.76 0.30
CA ILE A 118 5.77 0.88 -0.53
C ILE A 118 6.49 1.72 -1.60
N LYS A 119 5.77 2.64 -2.26
CA LYS A 119 6.37 3.54 -3.25
C LYS A 119 7.41 4.47 -2.62
N GLN A 120 7.11 5.07 -1.47
CA GLN A 120 8.05 5.94 -0.75
C GLN A 120 9.32 5.19 -0.28
N GLN A 121 9.19 3.96 0.20
CA GLN A 121 10.33 3.12 0.61
C GLN A 121 11.24 2.80 -0.58
N PHE A 122 10.63 2.46 -1.73
CA PHE A 122 11.38 2.25 -2.97
C PHE A 122 12.11 3.53 -3.39
N GLU A 123 11.40 4.66 -3.50
CA GLU A 123 11.96 5.94 -3.92
C GLU A 123 13.10 6.40 -3.00
N GLY A 124 12.94 6.26 -1.67
CA GLY A 124 13.99 6.59 -0.72
C GLY A 124 15.28 5.78 -0.93
N THR A 125 15.14 4.47 -1.18
CA THR A 125 16.29 3.61 -1.50
C THR A 125 16.88 3.93 -2.87
N PHE A 126 16.04 4.14 -3.89
CA PHE A 126 16.46 4.52 -5.24
C PHE A 126 17.26 5.82 -5.24
N PHE A 127 16.76 6.88 -4.58
CA PHE A 127 17.46 8.17 -4.55
C PHE A 127 18.76 8.10 -3.74
N SER A 128 18.83 7.27 -2.70
CA SER A 128 20.08 6.98 -2.00
C SER A 128 21.10 6.31 -2.92
N LEU A 129 20.69 5.29 -3.68
CA LEU A 129 21.55 4.63 -4.67
C LEU A 129 21.95 5.58 -5.81
N LEU A 130 21.04 6.45 -6.26
CA LEU A 130 21.32 7.46 -7.29
C LEU A 130 22.36 8.48 -6.81
N ASP A 131 22.28 8.92 -5.55
CA ASP A 131 23.30 9.77 -4.93
C ASP A 131 24.67 9.08 -4.87
N GLN A 132 24.71 7.80 -4.47
CA GLN A 132 25.95 7.01 -4.50
C GLN A 132 26.50 6.82 -5.92
N HIS A 133 25.62 6.59 -6.90
CA HIS A 133 25.98 6.53 -8.31
C HIS A 133 26.60 7.85 -8.78
N ASN A 134 25.96 8.99 -8.48
CA ASN A 134 26.43 10.29 -8.92
C ASN A 134 27.77 10.66 -8.28
N LYS A 135 27.97 10.34 -6.99
CA LYS A 135 29.28 10.49 -6.32
C LYS A 135 30.35 9.61 -6.95
N ALA A 136 30.03 8.37 -7.29
CA ALA A 136 30.95 7.46 -7.97
C ALA A 136 31.30 7.96 -9.38
N LEU A 137 30.32 8.49 -10.11
CA LEU A 137 30.49 9.09 -11.42
C LEU A 137 31.38 10.34 -11.36
N GLU A 138 31.08 11.25 -10.44
CA GLU A 138 31.85 12.48 -10.25
C GLU A 138 33.32 12.16 -9.94
N LYS A 139 33.57 11.19 -9.07
CA LYS A 139 34.93 10.75 -8.72
C LYS A 139 35.75 10.29 -9.94
N ILE A 140 35.13 9.58 -10.89
CA ILE A 140 35.84 9.10 -12.08
C ILE A 140 35.88 10.14 -13.21
N SER A 141 35.02 11.15 -13.16
CA SER A 141 34.89 12.19 -14.21
C SER A 141 35.73 13.43 -13.93
N ILE A 142 36.13 13.66 -12.67
CA ILE A 142 36.98 14.78 -12.31
C ILE A 142 38.45 14.44 -12.55
N SER A 143 39.20 15.39 -13.12
CA SER A 143 40.64 15.26 -13.25
C SER A 143 41.35 15.30 -11.89
N THR A 144 42.18 14.30 -11.64
CA THR A 144 42.98 14.14 -10.41
C THR A 144 44.34 14.84 -10.52
N GLY A 145 44.32 16.15 -10.77
CA GLY A 145 45.48 17.04 -10.58
C GLY A 145 46.76 16.70 -11.37
N LYS A 146 47.90 17.18 -10.87
CA LYS A 146 49.18 17.31 -11.61
C LYS A 146 49.74 15.98 -12.15
N TRP A 147 49.34 14.84 -11.61
CA TRP A 147 49.89 13.52 -11.93
C TRP A 147 49.22 12.83 -13.14
N THR A 148 48.02 13.26 -13.53
CA THR A 148 47.32 12.71 -14.71
C THR A 148 47.40 13.64 -15.93
N ASN A 149 48.14 14.74 -15.83
CA ASN A 149 48.19 15.82 -16.82
C ASN A 149 46.80 16.41 -17.12
N GLY A 150 45.94 16.56 -16.11
CA GLY A 150 44.60 17.14 -16.32
C GLY A 150 43.56 16.15 -16.86
N ARG A 151 43.88 14.85 -16.92
CA ARG A 151 42.94 13.78 -17.32
C ARG A 151 42.16 13.23 -16.12
N SER A 152 40.91 12.86 -16.36
CA SER A 152 40.07 12.09 -15.44
C SER A 152 40.33 10.59 -15.55
N ASP A 153 39.78 9.81 -14.62
CA ASP A 153 39.85 8.34 -14.69
C ASP A 153 39.14 7.83 -15.96
N VAL A 154 38.01 8.44 -16.34
CA VAL A 154 37.29 8.14 -17.58
C VAL A 154 38.19 8.35 -18.80
N ASP A 155 38.93 9.47 -18.86
CA ASP A 155 39.84 9.77 -19.99
C ASP A 155 40.94 8.70 -20.12
N LEU A 156 41.53 8.29 -18.99
CA LEU A 156 42.59 7.28 -18.97
C LEU A 156 42.09 5.91 -19.43
N VAL A 157 40.86 5.54 -19.07
CA VAL A 157 40.23 4.31 -19.56
C VAL A 157 39.87 4.43 -21.04
N ARG A 158 39.32 5.57 -21.47
CA ARG A 158 38.98 5.85 -22.87
C ARG A 158 40.19 5.72 -23.78
N GLU A 159 41.32 6.32 -23.41
CA GLU A 159 42.60 6.20 -24.14
C GLU A 159 43.06 4.75 -24.23
N ALA A 160 42.98 4.00 -23.13
CA ALA A 160 43.40 2.60 -23.09
C ALA A 160 42.54 1.69 -23.99
N VAL A 161 41.24 1.98 -24.10
CA VAL A 161 40.28 1.17 -24.86
C VAL A 161 40.27 1.55 -26.34
N PHE A 162 40.34 2.85 -26.67
CA PHE A 162 40.08 3.34 -28.02
C PHE A 162 41.29 3.92 -28.76
N GLU A 163 42.30 4.46 -28.06
CA GLU A 163 43.47 5.08 -28.71
C GLU A 163 44.64 4.10 -28.91
N ARG A 164 44.71 3.04 -28.09
CA ARG A 164 45.64 1.92 -28.28
C ARG A 164 44.84 0.72 -28.82
N PRO A 165 44.59 0.67 -30.14
CA PRO A 165 43.47 -0.10 -30.67
C PRO A 165 43.60 -1.58 -30.35
N ALA A 166 42.63 -2.09 -29.59
CA ALA A 166 42.29 -3.50 -29.61
C ALA A 166 41.76 -3.86 -31.00
N SER A 167 42.08 -5.07 -31.48
CA SER A 167 41.59 -5.57 -32.77
C SER A 167 40.10 -5.85 -32.77
N ASP A 168 39.51 -6.09 -31.59
CA ASP A 168 38.12 -6.50 -31.42
C ASP A 168 37.56 -6.09 -30.03
N LEU A 169 36.27 -6.39 -29.81
CA LEU A 169 35.57 -6.11 -28.56
C LEU A 169 36.15 -6.87 -27.35
N ALA A 170 36.72 -8.07 -27.57
CA ALA A 170 37.30 -8.85 -26.48
C ALA A 170 38.59 -8.19 -25.96
N GLY A 171 39.46 -7.74 -26.88
CA GLY A 171 40.65 -6.96 -26.53
C GLY A 171 40.29 -5.62 -25.91
N ALA A 172 39.21 -4.97 -26.36
CA ALA A 172 38.73 -3.71 -25.79
C ALA A 172 38.25 -3.91 -24.34
N LYS A 173 37.52 -5.00 -24.07
CA LYS A 173 37.13 -5.40 -22.71
C LYS A 173 38.34 -5.71 -21.83
N ASP A 174 39.31 -6.47 -22.32
CA ASP A 174 40.56 -6.76 -21.57
C ASP A 174 41.35 -5.49 -21.22
N ALA A 175 41.42 -4.53 -22.15
CA ALA A 175 42.04 -3.23 -21.89
C ALA A 175 41.31 -2.43 -20.80
N LEU A 176 39.97 -2.45 -20.80
CA LEU A 176 39.14 -1.84 -19.76
C LEU A 176 39.33 -2.53 -18.40
N GLU A 177 39.33 -3.87 -18.37
CA GLU A 177 39.51 -4.65 -17.14
C GLU A 177 40.88 -4.44 -16.49
N LYS A 178 41.94 -4.25 -17.28
CA LYS A 178 43.27 -3.84 -16.77
C LYS A 178 43.25 -2.48 -16.06
N LYS A 179 42.22 -1.67 -16.30
CA LYS A 179 41.95 -0.37 -15.64
C LYS A 179 40.76 -0.42 -14.68
N ASN A 180 40.30 -1.61 -14.28
CA ASN A 180 39.16 -1.80 -13.38
C ASN A 180 39.31 -1.07 -12.03
N GLY A 181 40.54 -0.82 -11.57
CA GLY A 181 40.81 -0.01 -10.37
C GLY A 181 40.33 1.45 -10.46
N LEU A 182 40.13 1.98 -11.68
CA LEU A 182 39.68 3.35 -11.93
C LEU A 182 38.13 3.42 -12.00
N CYS A 183 37.52 2.69 -12.94
CA CYS A 183 36.08 2.79 -13.20
C CYS A 183 35.24 1.59 -12.70
N GLY A 184 35.85 0.52 -12.21
CA GLY A 184 35.15 -0.70 -11.84
C GLY A 184 34.13 -0.53 -10.72
N HIS A 185 34.46 0.30 -9.72
CA HIS A 185 33.55 0.63 -8.64
C HIS A 185 32.28 1.33 -9.18
N TYR A 186 32.45 2.29 -10.09
CA TYR A 186 31.34 3.00 -10.71
C TYR A 186 30.40 2.04 -11.47
N PHE A 187 30.93 1.17 -12.33
CA PHE A 187 30.11 0.21 -13.07
C PHE A 187 29.36 -0.76 -12.15
N ARG A 188 29.96 -1.14 -11.02
CA ARG A 188 29.28 -1.96 -10.01
C ARG A 188 28.12 -1.21 -9.35
N VAL A 189 28.29 0.06 -9.00
CA VAL A 189 27.20 0.89 -8.43
C VAL A 189 26.07 1.08 -9.45
N LEU A 190 26.41 1.34 -10.72
CA LEU A 190 25.43 1.42 -11.80
C LEU A 190 24.64 0.11 -11.95
N TYR A 191 25.34 -1.03 -11.98
CA TYR A 191 24.70 -2.34 -12.05
C TYR A 191 23.75 -2.58 -10.86
N GLN A 192 24.19 -2.32 -9.62
CA GLN A 192 23.34 -2.52 -8.44
C GLN A 192 22.11 -1.61 -8.47
N THR A 193 22.24 -0.38 -8.97
CA THR A 193 21.12 0.54 -9.10
C THR A 193 20.12 0.03 -10.14
N LEU A 194 20.58 -0.42 -11.31
CA LEU A 194 19.71 -1.01 -12.34
C LEU A 194 19.05 -2.30 -11.87
N LYS A 195 19.79 -3.15 -11.16
CA LYS A 195 19.27 -4.36 -10.56
C LYS A 195 18.17 -4.03 -9.55
N PHE A 196 18.42 -3.07 -8.65
CA PHE A 196 17.42 -2.62 -7.68
C PHE A 196 16.14 -2.12 -8.36
N ILE A 197 16.25 -1.32 -9.44
CA ILE A 197 15.08 -0.90 -10.23
C ILE A 197 14.32 -2.13 -10.75
N SER A 198 15.04 -3.11 -11.32
CA SER A 198 14.41 -4.30 -11.90
C SER A 198 13.67 -5.17 -10.89
N THR A 199 14.21 -5.30 -9.68
CA THR A 199 13.73 -6.27 -8.69
C THR A 199 12.78 -5.67 -7.65
N ASN A 200 12.81 -4.35 -7.42
CA ASN A 200 12.14 -3.73 -6.26
C ASN A 200 11.10 -2.66 -6.62
N VAL A 201 10.96 -2.30 -7.89
CA VAL A 201 9.95 -1.30 -8.30
C VAL A 201 8.52 -1.84 -8.03
N PRO A 202 7.59 -1.03 -7.49
CA PRO A 202 6.31 -1.54 -6.98
C PRO A 202 5.40 -2.21 -8.03
N ASP A 203 5.46 -1.77 -9.28
CA ASP A 203 4.72 -2.30 -10.43
C ASP A 203 5.57 -3.29 -11.27
N GLY A 204 6.76 -3.68 -10.79
CA GLY A 204 7.67 -4.58 -11.48
C GLY A 204 7.27 -6.05 -11.41
N HIS A 205 7.76 -6.84 -12.35
CA HIS A 205 7.38 -8.25 -12.51
C HIS A 205 8.54 -9.24 -12.35
N ILE A 206 9.78 -8.77 -12.13
CA ILE A 206 10.96 -9.64 -11.93
C ILE A 206 11.05 -10.12 -10.48
N GLY A 207 10.94 -9.20 -9.52
CA GLY A 207 11.01 -9.52 -8.09
C GLY A 207 12.32 -10.21 -7.69
N ILE A 208 12.23 -11.21 -6.81
CA ILE A 208 13.37 -11.95 -6.25
C ILE A 208 14.06 -12.86 -7.29
N ASN A 209 13.32 -13.27 -8.34
CA ASN A 209 13.79 -14.24 -9.34
C ASN A 209 14.66 -13.56 -10.42
N PHE A 210 15.81 -13.04 -10.02
CA PHE A 210 16.74 -12.34 -10.91
C PHE A 210 17.62 -13.32 -11.72
N ASN A 211 17.13 -13.76 -12.88
CA ASN A 211 17.83 -14.62 -13.82
C ASN A 211 17.47 -14.25 -15.28
N GLU A 212 18.17 -14.83 -16.25
CA GLU A 212 18.00 -14.49 -17.67
C GLU A 212 16.56 -14.66 -18.18
N SER A 213 15.91 -15.79 -17.89
CA SER A 213 14.57 -16.06 -18.40
C SER A 213 13.56 -15.07 -17.82
N THR A 214 13.66 -14.74 -16.53
CA THR A 214 12.79 -13.74 -15.90
C THR A 214 13.05 -12.34 -16.49
N ILE A 215 14.30 -11.90 -16.62
CA ILE A 215 14.62 -10.54 -17.11
C ILE A 215 14.09 -10.32 -18.53
N LYS A 216 14.19 -11.35 -19.39
CA LYS A 216 13.72 -11.30 -20.79
C LYS A 216 12.20 -11.43 -20.93
N SER A 217 11.55 -12.28 -20.14
CA SER A 217 10.12 -12.59 -20.30
C SER A 217 9.19 -11.71 -19.45
N ALA A 218 9.68 -11.13 -18.36
CA ALA A 218 8.87 -10.30 -17.48
C ALA A 218 8.34 -9.07 -18.21
N GLN A 219 7.04 -8.80 -18.03
CA GLN A 219 6.39 -7.61 -18.56
C GLN A 219 7.16 -6.35 -18.13
N PHE A 220 7.29 -5.41 -19.06
CA PHE A 220 8.01 -4.17 -18.83
C PHE A 220 7.10 -3.15 -18.11
N ALA A 221 7.43 -2.80 -16.87
CA ALA A 221 6.64 -1.88 -16.06
C ALA A 221 6.92 -0.40 -16.40
N LYS A 222 5.92 0.48 -16.25
CA LYS A 222 6.08 1.90 -16.63
C LYS A 222 7.13 2.60 -15.75
N ASN A 223 7.12 2.33 -14.45
CA ASN A 223 8.07 2.97 -13.55
C ASN A 223 9.50 2.45 -13.74
N GLU A 224 9.69 1.19 -14.17
CA GLU A 224 11.03 0.68 -14.55
C GLU A 224 11.70 1.58 -15.60
N LYS A 225 10.98 1.95 -16.67
CA LYS A 225 11.53 2.87 -17.69
C LYS A 225 11.79 4.25 -17.11
N MET A 226 10.87 4.77 -16.29
CA MET A 226 11.02 6.09 -15.70
C MET A 226 12.31 6.19 -14.86
N TYR A 227 12.51 5.27 -13.91
CA TYR A 227 13.68 5.31 -13.03
C TYR A 227 14.99 4.97 -13.75
N SER A 228 14.97 4.02 -14.69
CA SER A 228 16.15 3.72 -15.50
C SER A 228 16.53 4.90 -16.41
N ASN A 229 15.56 5.64 -16.96
CA ASN A 229 15.83 6.87 -17.71
C ASN A 229 16.41 7.98 -16.84
N ILE A 230 15.93 8.16 -15.61
CA ILE A 230 16.52 9.11 -14.66
C ILE A 230 18.00 8.77 -14.45
N LEU A 231 18.31 7.51 -14.15
CA LEU A 231 19.69 7.07 -13.96
C LEU A 231 20.55 7.28 -15.22
N ARG A 232 20.02 6.90 -16.38
CA ARG A 232 20.69 7.04 -17.68
C ARG A 232 21.06 8.48 -18.01
N SER A 233 20.22 9.44 -17.60
CA SER A 233 20.43 10.86 -17.90
C SER A 233 21.72 11.44 -17.31
N PHE A 234 22.31 10.78 -16.31
CA PHE A 234 23.58 11.20 -15.71
C PHE A 234 24.81 10.71 -16.51
N LEU A 235 24.67 9.76 -17.43
CA LEU A 235 25.81 9.21 -18.15
C LEU A 235 26.22 10.12 -19.31
N SER A 236 27.52 10.44 -19.37
CA SER A 236 28.13 11.05 -20.54
C SER A 236 28.27 10.05 -21.70
N TYR A 237 28.57 10.57 -22.90
CA TYR A 237 28.84 9.71 -24.05
C TYR A 237 30.02 8.77 -23.82
N ASP A 238 31.13 9.27 -23.27
CA ASP A 238 32.32 8.44 -23.01
C ASP A 238 31.99 7.31 -22.02
N VAL A 239 31.25 7.62 -20.94
CA VAL A 239 30.85 6.60 -19.95
C VAL A 239 29.90 5.58 -20.55
N THR A 240 28.96 6.01 -21.40
CA THR A 240 28.03 5.10 -22.09
C THR A 240 28.76 4.18 -23.08
N GLN A 241 29.75 4.70 -23.81
CA GLN A 241 30.58 3.91 -24.71
C GLN A 241 31.43 2.89 -23.95
N LEU A 242 32.07 3.30 -22.84
CA LEU A 242 32.82 2.39 -21.98
C LEU A 242 31.91 1.33 -21.35
N LEU A 243 30.67 1.68 -21.00
CA LEU A 243 29.68 0.73 -20.48
C LEU A 243 29.35 -0.37 -21.50
N ALA A 244 29.18 0.00 -22.78
CA ALA A 244 28.94 -0.97 -23.86
C ALA A 244 30.12 -1.93 -24.06
N ILE A 245 31.36 -1.47 -23.86
CA ILE A 245 32.54 -2.35 -23.88
C ILE A 245 32.60 -3.21 -22.62
N ASN A 246 32.36 -2.62 -21.44
CA ASN A 246 32.41 -3.33 -20.15
C ASN A 246 31.40 -4.49 -20.08
N CYS A 247 30.22 -4.32 -20.69
CA CYS A 247 29.17 -5.33 -20.69
C CYS A 247 29.22 -6.28 -21.91
N TYR A 248 30.33 -6.31 -22.66
CA TYR A 248 30.56 -7.29 -23.72
C TYR A 248 30.78 -8.70 -23.10
N CYS A 249 30.02 -9.71 -23.53
CA CYS A 249 29.99 -11.06 -22.93
C CYS A 249 29.74 -12.16 -23.96
N THR A 250 30.68 -13.05 -24.23
CA THR A 250 30.48 -14.12 -25.24
C THR A 250 29.70 -15.32 -24.71
N SER A 251 29.43 -15.41 -23.41
CA SER A 251 28.76 -16.54 -22.76
C SER A 251 27.75 -16.07 -21.71
N THR A 252 26.68 -16.85 -21.52
CA THR A 252 25.68 -16.65 -20.46
C THR A 252 26.24 -16.83 -19.05
N GLN A 253 27.42 -17.46 -18.94
CA GLN A 253 28.14 -17.66 -17.67
C GLN A 253 29.07 -16.48 -17.31
N ASP A 254 29.15 -15.44 -18.16
CA ASP A 254 29.96 -14.26 -17.88
C ASP A 254 29.39 -13.48 -16.68
N THR A 255 30.26 -13.00 -15.79
CA THR A 255 29.90 -12.21 -14.61
C THR A 255 29.06 -10.97 -14.96
N TYR A 256 29.25 -10.40 -16.15
CA TYR A 256 28.52 -9.22 -16.64
C TYR A 256 27.27 -9.57 -17.45
N TRP A 257 26.92 -10.85 -17.63
CA TRP A 257 25.77 -11.28 -18.43
C TRP A 257 24.45 -10.63 -17.97
N ASN A 258 24.15 -10.68 -16.68
CA ASN A 258 22.95 -10.03 -16.15
C ASN A 258 23.00 -8.50 -16.27
N PHE A 259 24.20 -7.91 -16.27
CA PHE A 259 24.34 -6.48 -16.50
C PHE A 259 23.98 -6.15 -17.96
N LYS A 260 24.51 -6.91 -18.93
CA LYS A 260 24.10 -6.82 -20.34
C LYS A 260 22.59 -6.89 -20.51
N LEU A 261 21.92 -7.85 -19.86
CA LEU A 261 20.46 -8.00 -19.97
C LEU A 261 19.70 -6.77 -19.44
N LEU A 262 20.20 -6.11 -18.38
CA LEU A 262 19.61 -4.86 -17.89
C LEU A 262 19.85 -3.68 -18.84
N ILE A 263 21.02 -3.63 -19.49
CA ILE A 263 21.32 -2.64 -20.53
C ILE A 263 20.36 -2.78 -21.71
N GLU A 264 20.09 -4.02 -22.14
CA GLU A 264 19.13 -4.35 -23.19
C GLU A 264 17.70 -4.00 -22.77
N ARG A 265 17.26 -4.46 -21.59
CA ARG A 265 15.90 -4.22 -21.08
C ARG A 265 15.57 -2.74 -21.00
N TYR A 266 16.51 -1.90 -20.59
CA TYR A 266 16.26 -0.47 -20.37
C TYR A 266 16.59 0.44 -21.55
N ALA A 267 17.03 -0.11 -22.68
CA ALA A 267 17.56 0.65 -23.80
C ALA A 267 18.67 1.63 -23.36
N PHE A 268 19.61 1.15 -22.56
CA PHE A 268 20.55 2.04 -21.88
C PHE A 268 21.57 2.69 -22.84
N LEU A 269 21.74 2.12 -24.04
CA LEU A 269 22.62 2.62 -25.09
C LEU A 269 21.89 3.49 -26.12
N GLU A 270 20.63 3.88 -25.87
CA GLU A 270 19.78 4.62 -26.80
C GLU A 270 20.37 5.97 -27.26
N HIS A 271 21.22 6.61 -26.46
CA HIS A 271 21.88 7.86 -26.83
C HIS A 271 23.40 7.70 -26.96
N MET A 272 23.89 6.48 -27.15
CA MET A 272 25.31 6.23 -27.35
C MET A 272 25.71 6.61 -28.79
N PRO A 273 26.67 7.54 -28.98
CA PRO A 273 27.24 7.79 -30.29
C PRO A 273 28.22 6.67 -30.68
N PHE A 274 28.27 6.32 -31.97
CA PHE A 274 29.22 5.35 -32.52
C PHE A 274 30.51 6.00 -33.06
N THR A 275 30.75 7.25 -32.67
CA THR A 275 31.90 8.05 -33.10
C THR A 275 32.75 8.46 -31.91
N ILE A 276 34.06 8.50 -32.12
CA ILE A 276 35.04 9.08 -31.19
C ILE A 276 35.76 10.19 -31.94
N ASP A 277 35.82 11.38 -31.33
CA ASP A 277 36.44 12.58 -31.91
C ASP A 277 35.96 12.85 -33.35
N SER A 278 34.63 12.73 -33.55
CA SER A 278 33.92 12.88 -34.83
C SER A 278 34.24 11.86 -35.92
N LYS A 279 34.94 10.77 -35.60
CA LYS A 279 35.22 9.66 -36.53
C LYS A 279 34.48 8.41 -36.09
N SER A 280 33.88 7.69 -37.03
CA SER A 280 33.26 6.39 -36.77
C SER A 280 34.27 5.44 -36.14
N ASN A 281 33.90 4.80 -35.04
CA ASN A 281 34.75 3.83 -34.36
C ASN A 281 34.23 2.41 -34.62
N GLN A 282 35.08 1.55 -35.20
CA GLN A 282 34.67 0.21 -35.59
C GLN A 282 34.30 -0.68 -34.39
N LEU A 283 34.96 -0.52 -33.24
CA LEU A 283 34.61 -1.27 -32.02
C LEU A 283 33.19 -0.91 -31.57
N LEU A 284 32.85 0.38 -31.54
CA LEU A 284 31.51 0.83 -31.17
C LEU A 284 30.46 0.31 -32.15
N LEU A 285 30.71 0.36 -33.47
CA LEU A 285 29.79 -0.21 -34.46
C LEU A 285 29.61 -1.72 -34.28
N ASN A 286 30.67 -2.45 -33.93
CA ASN A 286 30.58 -3.89 -33.67
C ASN A 286 29.71 -4.23 -32.45
N THR A 287 29.48 -3.29 -31.51
CA THR A 287 28.56 -3.52 -30.38
C THR A 287 27.13 -3.79 -30.84
N GLU A 288 26.70 -3.25 -31.99
CA GLU A 288 25.35 -3.48 -32.53
C GLU A 288 25.09 -4.94 -32.93
N GLN A 289 26.14 -5.69 -33.23
CA GLN A 289 26.04 -7.12 -33.55
C GLN A 289 25.93 -7.98 -32.28
N PHE A 290 26.28 -7.41 -31.13
CA PHE A 290 26.43 -8.13 -29.88
C PHE A 290 25.25 -7.92 -28.91
N TYR A 291 24.68 -6.72 -28.89
CA TYR A 291 23.50 -6.41 -28.09
C TYR A 291 22.21 -6.67 -28.86
N ASP A 292 21.15 -7.03 -28.14
CA ASP A 292 19.80 -6.94 -28.68
C ASP A 292 19.50 -5.50 -29.14
N GLN A 293 18.71 -5.36 -30.20
CA GLN A 293 18.28 -4.06 -30.73
C GLN A 293 17.58 -3.21 -29.67
N ALA A 294 16.90 -3.84 -28.71
CA ALA A 294 16.29 -3.18 -27.56
C ALA A 294 17.29 -2.30 -26.78
N ALA A 295 18.57 -2.67 -26.68
CA ALA A 295 19.59 -1.88 -25.98
C ALA A 295 19.75 -0.46 -26.55
N PHE A 296 19.47 -0.28 -27.84
CA PHE A 296 19.64 0.98 -28.56
C PHE A 296 18.33 1.76 -28.71
N GLY A 297 17.19 1.25 -28.25
CA GLY A 297 15.92 1.98 -28.26
C GLY A 297 15.61 2.64 -29.61
N GLN A 298 15.23 3.93 -29.58
CA GLN A 298 15.03 4.76 -30.77
C GLN A 298 16.26 5.63 -31.06
N SER A 299 17.46 5.05 -31.03
CA SER A 299 18.71 5.81 -31.19
C SER A 299 18.76 6.59 -32.50
N GLN A 300 18.96 7.91 -32.38
CA GLN A 300 19.23 8.81 -33.50
C GLN A 300 20.64 8.61 -34.11
N PHE A 301 21.54 7.94 -33.37
CA PHE A 301 22.90 7.69 -33.81
C PHE A 301 23.00 6.48 -34.74
N LYS A 302 21.94 5.67 -34.81
CA LYS A 302 21.75 4.70 -35.89
C LYS A 302 21.44 5.44 -37.17
N LYS A 303 22.43 5.54 -38.07
CA LYS A 303 22.15 5.92 -39.45
C LYS A 303 21.23 4.85 -40.04
N ASN A 304 20.01 5.26 -40.40
CA ASN A 304 19.11 4.42 -41.19
C ASN A 304 19.88 4.03 -42.47
N PRO A 305 20.08 2.74 -42.80
CA PRO A 305 20.83 2.33 -44.00
C PRO A 305 20.23 2.81 -45.33
N GLY A 306 19.08 3.51 -45.31
CA GLY A 306 18.38 4.06 -46.47
C GLY A 306 18.21 5.59 -46.47
N ALA A 307 18.95 6.34 -45.65
CA ALA A 307 18.94 7.81 -45.68
C ALA A 307 20.31 8.35 -46.16
N ALA A 308 20.57 8.14 -47.45
CA ALA A 308 21.55 8.86 -48.26
C ALA A 308 20.93 9.14 -49.64
#